data_AF-A0A1J9RV02-F1
#
_entry.id   AF-A0A1J9RV02-F1
#
_cell.length_a   1.000
_cell.length_b   1.000
_cell.length_c   1.000
_cell.angle_alpha   90.00
_cell.angle_beta   90.00
_cell.angle_gamma   90.00
#
_symmetry.space_group_name_H-M   'P 1'
#
loop_
_entity.id
_entity.type
_entity.pdbx_description
1 polymer ?
#
loop_
_entity_poly.entity_id
_entity_poly.type
_entity_poly.pdbx_seq_one_letter_code
_entity_poly.pdbx_strand_id
1 'polypeptide(L)'
;MAEDLDEVLLQTLDMLEWRLRRIEFVLGGNVESQQTDTPVASRIQKLESRLSSVAGNSRAINDILQLQSKHADIFAPPEQPARPPPSSMGDPTPEIKLATILTEAPAYPATASQLTSLHDLPLPPTESFTSLVALSPRIAQLDQTQLAQAHEISDLRKRSGKAVLRWHEVMVLGQGRCWAEWDSRVRESEREVRREEIKIERESGGA
;
A
#
# COMPACT_ATOMS: atom_id res chain seq x y z
N MET A 1 36.17 36.48 -41.70
CA MET A 1 36.05 35.30 -42.59
C MET A 1 36.81 34.09 -42.04
N ALA A 2 38.14 34.15 -41.83
CA ALA A 2 38.88 33.05 -41.18
C ALA A 2 38.72 33.06 -39.64
N GLU A 3 38.80 34.25 -39.02
CA GLU A 3 38.63 34.41 -37.56
C GLU A 3 37.22 34.01 -37.07
N ASP A 4 36.17 34.32 -37.83
CA ASP A 4 34.79 33.92 -37.49
C ASP A 4 34.61 32.38 -37.55
N LEU A 5 35.34 31.70 -38.43
CA LEU A 5 35.29 30.24 -38.54
C LEU A 5 35.99 29.59 -37.35
N ASP A 6 37.15 30.12 -36.94
CA ASP A 6 37.87 29.64 -35.77
C ASP A 6 37.06 29.85 -34.48
N GLU A 7 36.30 30.93 -34.36
CA GLU A 7 35.41 31.17 -33.22
C GLU A 7 34.23 30.18 -33.19
N VAL A 8 33.60 29.91 -34.33
CA VAL A 8 32.55 28.89 -34.43
C VAL A 8 33.09 27.49 -34.12
N LEU A 9 34.31 27.18 -34.57
CA LEU A 9 34.97 25.91 -34.25
C LEU A 9 35.25 25.77 -32.75
N LEU A 10 35.69 26.83 -32.09
CA LEU A 10 35.89 26.84 -30.63
C LEU A 10 34.57 26.67 -29.87
N GLN A 11 33.50 27.35 -30.29
CA GLN A 11 32.18 27.21 -29.67
C GLN A 11 31.58 25.82 -29.84
N THR A 12 31.72 25.23 -31.03
CA THR A 12 31.23 23.86 -31.28
C THR A 12 32.04 22.83 -30.49
N LEU A 13 33.36 23.02 -30.36
CA LEU A 13 34.22 22.18 -29.55
C LEU A 13 33.88 22.26 -28.06
N ASP A 14 33.66 23.46 -27.52
CA ASP A 14 33.25 23.66 -26.13
C ASP A 14 31.87 23.03 -25.86
N MET A 15 30.92 23.18 -26.78
CA MET A 15 29.62 22.52 -26.65
C MET A 15 29.72 20.99 -26.71
N LEU A 16 30.59 20.45 -27.55
CA LEU A 16 30.87 19.00 -27.59
C LEU A 16 31.51 18.52 -26.29
N GLU A 17 32.45 19.29 -25.74
CA GLU A 17 33.12 18.97 -24.48
C GLU A 17 32.13 19.01 -23.30
N TRP A 18 31.26 20.03 -23.26
CA TRP A 18 30.21 20.14 -22.25
C TRP A 18 29.27 18.94 -22.28
N ARG A 19 28.83 18.53 -23.47
CA ARG A 19 27.95 17.36 -23.64
C ARG A 19 28.65 16.07 -23.21
N LEU A 20 29.93 15.91 -23.53
CA LEU A 20 30.71 14.74 -23.11
C LEU A 20 30.83 14.68 -21.58
N ARG A 21 31.14 15.81 -20.93
CA ARG A 21 31.19 15.90 -19.46
C ARG A 21 29.85 15.57 -18.81
N ARG A 22 28.75 15.98 -19.43
CA ARG A 22 27.40 15.68 -18.93
C ARG A 22 27.08 14.19 -18.99
N ILE A 23 27.44 13.51 -20.09
CA ILE A 23 27.27 12.05 -20.23
C ILE A 23 28.13 11.30 -19.20
N GLU A 24 29.36 11.76 -18.99
CA GLU A 24 30.27 11.18 -18.01
C GLU A 24 29.75 11.35 -16.57
N PHE A 25 29.17 12.51 -16.23
CA PHE A 25 28.50 12.74 -14.95
C PHE A 25 27.32 11.79 -14.73
N VAL A 26 26.46 11.64 -15.73
CA VAL A 26 25.27 10.77 -15.63
C VAL A 26 25.65 9.31 -15.46
N LEU A 27 26.73 8.86 -16.13
CA LEU A 27 27.17 7.45 -16.07
C LEU A 27 28.03 7.13 -14.84
N GLY A 28 28.86 8.09 -14.39
CA GLY A 28 29.84 7.88 -13.32
C GLY A 28 29.45 8.42 -11.96
N GLY A 29 28.45 9.31 -11.86
CA GLY A 29 28.00 9.95 -10.62
C GLY A 29 29.02 10.88 -9.94
N ASN A 30 30.29 10.83 -10.34
CA ASN A 30 31.38 11.60 -9.78
C ASN A 30 32.15 12.35 -10.88
N VAL A 31 32.18 13.68 -10.80
CA VAL A 31 33.04 14.53 -11.64
C VAL A 31 34.12 15.11 -10.73
N GLU A 32 34.93 14.23 -10.14
CA GLU A 32 36.21 14.66 -9.59
C GLU A 32 37.25 14.68 -10.73
N SER A 33 37.41 15.88 -11.30
CA SER A 33 38.68 16.60 -11.48
C SER A 33 39.96 15.87 -11.93
N GLN A 34 39.92 14.66 -12.49
CA GLN A 34 41.13 13.91 -12.90
C GLN A 34 41.29 13.70 -14.42
N GLN A 35 40.47 14.30 -15.29
CA GLN A 35 40.51 13.98 -16.73
C GLN A 35 40.55 15.20 -17.66
N THR A 36 41.33 16.23 -17.33
CA THR A 36 41.64 17.29 -18.31
C THR A 36 42.70 16.87 -19.33
N ASP A 37 43.49 15.84 -19.04
CA ASP A 37 44.72 15.56 -19.80
C ASP A 37 44.62 14.31 -20.70
N THR A 38 43.49 13.60 -20.69
CA THR A 38 43.28 12.43 -21.55
C THR A 38 42.63 12.82 -22.87
N PRO A 39 43.12 12.33 -24.02
CA PRO A 39 42.55 12.68 -25.31
C PRO A 39 41.07 12.26 -25.38
N VAL A 40 40.24 13.10 -26.00
CA VAL A 40 38.77 12.92 -26.13
C VAL A 40 38.41 11.52 -26.64
N ALA A 41 39.19 10.99 -27.59
CA ALA A 41 39.01 9.63 -28.13
C ALA A 41 39.12 8.54 -27.05
N SER A 42 40.09 8.66 -26.14
CA SER A 42 40.26 7.69 -25.04
C SER A 42 39.14 7.78 -24.00
N ARG A 43 38.56 8.98 -23.79
CA ARG A 43 37.41 9.18 -22.89
C ARG A 43 36.15 8.53 -23.47
N ILE A 44 35.91 8.69 -24.77
CA ILE A 44 34.80 8.04 -25.46
C ILE A 44 34.93 6.51 -25.39
N GLN A 45 36.12 5.95 -25.65
CA GLN A 45 36.36 4.50 -25.52
C GLN A 45 36.12 3.99 -24.09
N LYS A 46 36.51 4.75 -23.07
CA LYS A 46 36.18 4.43 -21.67
C LYS A 46 34.67 4.44 -21.42
N LEU A 47 33.95 5.44 -21.92
CA LEU A 47 32.49 5.51 -21.81
C LEU A 47 31.82 4.32 -22.51
N GLU A 48 32.27 3.95 -23.70
CA GLU A 48 31.77 2.81 -24.45
C GLU A 48 32.02 1.48 -23.71
N SER A 49 33.22 1.29 -23.16
CA SER A 49 33.54 0.10 -22.34
C SER A 49 32.69 0.02 -21.07
N ARG A 50 32.40 1.17 -20.44
CA ARG A 50 31.54 1.23 -19.26
C ARG A 50 30.09 0.97 -19.61
N LEU A 51 29.58 1.57 -20.69
CA LEU A 51 28.21 1.39 -21.14
C LEU A 51 27.96 -0.06 -21.59
N SER A 52 28.91 -0.68 -22.29
CA SER A 52 28.86 -2.11 -22.62
C SER A 52 28.94 -3.00 -21.38
N SER A 53 29.74 -2.65 -20.37
CA SER A 53 29.75 -3.40 -19.09
C SER A 53 28.43 -3.29 -18.32
N VAL A 54 27.79 -2.10 -18.33
CA VAL A 54 26.49 -1.87 -17.69
C VAL A 54 25.37 -2.60 -18.44
N ALA A 55 25.41 -2.58 -19.77
CA ALA A 55 24.53 -3.39 -20.60
C ALA A 55 24.71 -4.88 -20.31
N GLY A 56 25.94 -5.38 -20.18
CA GLY A 56 26.23 -6.78 -19.84
C GLY A 56 25.77 -7.20 -18.44
N ASN A 57 25.92 -6.32 -17.44
CA ASN A 57 25.61 -6.65 -16.04
C ASN A 57 24.12 -6.57 -15.69
N SER A 58 23.33 -5.79 -16.42
CA SER A 58 21.90 -5.63 -16.15
C SER A 58 21.06 -6.42 -17.15
N ARG A 59 20.40 -7.48 -16.67
CA ARG A 59 19.44 -8.26 -17.46
C ARG A 59 18.31 -7.40 -18.03
N ALA A 60 17.82 -6.43 -17.23
CA ALA A 60 16.77 -5.52 -17.66
C ALA A 60 17.20 -4.62 -18.83
N ILE A 61 18.47 -4.18 -18.87
CA ILE A 61 18.99 -3.36 -19.97
C ILE A 61 19.15 -4.20 -21.24
N ASN A 62 19.63 -5.43 -21.13
CA ASN A 62 19.65 -6.36 -22.26
C ASN A 62 18.25 -6.65 -22.79
N ASP A 63 17.27 -6.85 -21.91
CA ASP A 63 15.88 -7.04 -22.31
C ASP A 63 15.35 -5.79 -23.03
N ILE A 64 15.62 -4.58 -22.53
CA ILE A 64 15.22 -3.33 -23.20
C ILE A 64 15.92 -3.16 -24.55
N LEU A 65 17.21 -3.46 -24.67
CA LEU A 65 17.94 -3.39 -25.95
C LEU A 65 17.42 -4.42 -26.96
N GLN A 66 17.09 -5.63 -26.49
CA GLN A 66 16.43 -6.63 -27.32
C GLN A 66 15.03 -6.19 -27.74
N LEU A 67 14.24 -5.61 -26.83
CA LEU A 67 12.94 -5.03 -27.15
C LEU A 67 13.08 -3.86 -28.14
N GLN A 68 14.07 -2.99 -28.00
CA GLN A 68 14.35 -1.90 -28.93
C GLN A 68 14.75 -2.43 -30.32
N SER A 69 15.57 -3.48 -30.39
CA SER A 69 15.96 -4.09 -31.67
C SER A 69 14.81 -4.80 -32.38
N LYS A 70 13.89 -5.43 -31.62
CA LYS A 70 12.74 -6.17 -32.15
C LYS A 70 11.54 -5.26 -32.45
N HIS A 71 11.42 -4.17 -31.70
CA HIS A 71 10.31 -3.24 -31.73
C HIS A 71 10.82 -1.81 -31.58
N ALA A 72 11.58 -1.35 -32.60
CA ALA A 72 12.02 0.04 -32.67
C ALA A 72 10.82 1.00 -32.60
N ASP A 73 9.68 0.59 -33.15
CA ASP A 73 8.40 1.31 -33.17
C ASP A 73 7.82 1.63 -31.78
N ILE A 74 8.21 0.91 -30.72
CA ILE A 74 7.72 1.20 -29.36
C ILE A 74 8.43 2.42 -28.77
N PHE A 75 9.72 2.59 -29.08
CA PHE A 75 10.58 3.62 -28.50
C PHE A 75 10.81 4.81 -29.44
N ALA A 76 10.77 4.56 -30.74
CA ALA A 76 10.67 5.54 -31.79
C ALA A 76 9.43 5.15 -32.60
N PRO A 77 8.22 5.59 -32.19
CA PRO A 77 7.03 5.43 -33.00
C PRO A 77 7.39 5.83 -34.43
N PRO A 78 7.10 5.01 -35.46
CA PRO A 78 7.18 5.51 -36.82
C PRO A 78 6.42 6.82 -36.79
N GLU A 79 7.04 7.92 -37.24
CA GLU A 79 6.36 9.18 -37.48
C GLU A 79 5.05 8.77 -38.14
N GLN A 80 3.96 8.80 -37.36
CA GLN A 80 2.67 8.47 -37.89
C GLN A 80 2.54 9.42 -39.07
N PRO A 81 2.29 8.94 -40.31
CA PRO A 81 1.88 9.86 -41.36
C PRO A 81 0.71 10.59 -40.72
N ALA A 82 0.93 11.89 -40.47
CA ALA A 82 0.17 12.63 -39.49
C ALA A 82 -1.27 12.18 -39.59
N ARG A 83 -1.83 11.58 -38.52
CA ARG A 83 -3.28 11.53 -38.40
C ARG A 83 -3.71 12.93 -38.79
N PRO A 84 -4.40 13.13 -39.92
CA PRO A 84 -4.69 14.48 -40.34
C PRO A 84 -5.38 15.10 -39.12
N PRO A 85 -4.87 16.23 -38.58
CA PRO A 85 -5.58 16.94 -37.54
C PRO A 85 -7.02 17.06 -38.04
N PRO A 86 -8.04 16.86 -37.18
CA PRO A 86 -9.42 16.78 -37.63
C PRO A 86 -9.66 17.92 -38.61
N SER A 87 -9.79 17.57 -39.89
CA SER A 87 -9.74 18.51 -41.02
C SER A 87 -11.09 19.19 -41.18
N SER A 88 -11.58 19.73 -40.06
CA SER A 88 -12.69 20.66 -39.92
C SER A 88 -12.23 21.95 -39.24
N MET A 89 -10.94 22.20 -39.13
CA MET A 89 -10.43 23.56 -38.93
C MET A 89 -9.16 23.68 -39.76
N GLY A 90 -9.32 23.98 -41.05
CA GLY A 90 -8.23 24.62 -41.80
C GLY A 90 -7.74 25.82 -41.00
N ASP A 91 -6.44 26.13 -41.09
CA ASP A 91 -5.76 27.22 -40.36
C ASP A 91 -6.78 28.25 -39.86
N PRO A 92 -7.19 28.18 -38.58
CA PRO A 92 -8.34 28.95 -38.14
C PRO A 92 -8.03 30.39 -38.48
N THR A 93 -8.95 31.04 -39.20
CA THR A 93 -8.82 32.44 -39.55
C THR A 93 -8.41 33.19 -38.28
N PRO A 94 -7.59 34.25 -38.39
CA PRO A 94 -7.10 34.96 -37.21
C PRO A 94 -8.23 35.36 -36.25
N GLU A 95 -9.44 35.55 -36.77
CA GLU A 95 -10.68 35.78 -36.04
C GLU A 95 -11.13 34.61 -35.13
N ILE A 96 -11.05 33.35 -35.58
CA ILE A 96 -11.41 32.16 -34.78
C ILE A 96 -10.37 31.92 -33.67
N LYS A 97 -9.09 32.16 -33.96
CA LYS A 97 -8.02 32.14 -32.94
C LYS A 97 -8.26 33.22 -31.88
N LEU A 98 -8.64 34.41 -32.31
CA LEU A 98 -8.94 35.52 -31.41
C LEU A 98 -10.22 35.24 -30.59
N ALA A 99 -11.27 34.70 -31.20
CA ALA A 99 -12.50 34.32 -30.50
C ALA A 99 -12.25 33.24 -29.44
N THR A 100 -11.48 32.20 -29.77
CA THR A 100 -11.10 31.15 -28.80
C THR A 100 -10.24 31.69 -27.68
N ILE A 101 -9.27 32.57 -27.99
CA ILE A 101 -8.48 33.26 -26.96
C ILE A 101 -9.38 34.13 -26.08
N LEU A 102 -10.37 34.84 -26.63
CA LEU A 102 -11.29 35.66 -25.84
C LEU A 102 -12.24 34.82 -24.97
N THR A 103 -12.67 33.65 -25.43
CA THR A 103 -13.50 32.74 -24.62
C THR A 103 -12.70 32.08 -23.50
N GLU A 104 -11.43 31.75 -23.75
CA GLU A 104 -10.54 31.09 -22.77
C GLU A 104 -9.82 32.11 -21.87
N ALA A 105 -9.69 33.36 -22.30
CA ALA A 105 -9.03 34.46 -21.59
C ALA A 105 -9.41 34.57 -20.09
N PRO A 106 -10.69 34.49 -19.68
CA PRO A 106 -11.06 34.56 -18.26
C PRO A 106 -10.69 33.29 -17.46
N ALA A 107 -10.45 32.15 -18.11
CA ALA A 107 -10.04 30.92 -17.45
C ALA A 107 -8.58 30.96 -16.99
N TYR A 108 -7.70 31.69 -17.69
CA TYR A 108 -6.28 31.84 -17.30
C TYR A 108 -6.08 32.55 -15.96
N PRO A 109 -6.67 33.74 -15.68
CA PRO A 109 -6.53 34.36 -14.37
C PRO A 109 -7.28 33.58 -13.29
N ALA A 110 -8.37 32.88 -13.62
CA ALA A 110 -9.09 32.03 -12.67
C ALA A 110 -8.24 30.83 -12.23
N THR A 111 -7.59 30.14 -13.17
CA THR A 111 -6.68 29.01 -12.87
C THR A 111 -5.39 29.48 -12.22
N ALA A 112 -4.84 30.63 -12.62
CA ALA A 112 -3.70 31.23 -11.93
C ALA A 112 -4.04 31.58 -10.47
N SER A 113 -5.22 32.16 -10.22
CA SER A 113 -5.71 32.45 -8.86
C SER A 113 -5.89 31.17 -8.04
N GLN A 114 -6.43 30.09 -8.63
CA GLN A 114 -6.54 28.79 -7.97
C GLN A 114 -5.18 28.17 -7.64
N LEU A 115 -4.20 28.27 -8.55
CA LEU A 115 -2.84 27.77 -8.31
C LEU A 115 -2.12 28.57 -7.24
N THR A 116 -2.27 29.91 -7.23
CA THR A 116 -1.75 30.75 -6.15
C THR A 116 -2.42 30.41 -4.82
N SER A 117 -3.74 30.21 -4.80
CA SER A 117 -4.46 29.79 -3.61
C SER A 117 -4.03 28.41 -3.11
N LEU A 118 -3.62 27.49 -3.98
CA LEU A 118 -3.07 26.19 -3.60
C LEU A 118 -1.62 26.31 -3.09
N HIS A 119 -0.85 27.24 -3.64
CA HIS A 119 0.52 27.52 -3.20
C HIS A 119 0.53 28.13 -1.78
N ASP A 120 -0.46 28.97 -1.48
CA ASP A 120 -0.62 29.62 -0.17
C ASP A 120 -1.14 28.66 0.92
N LEU A 121 -1.54 27.44 0.56
CA LEU A 121 -2.01 26.46 1.53
C LEU A 121 -0.80 25.81 2.23
N PRO A 122 -0.61 26.00 3.54
CA PRO A 122 0.48 25.36 4.26
C PRO A 122 0.24 23.84 4.23
N LEU A 123 1.08 23.13 3.48
CA LEU A 123 1.09 21.68 3.52
C LEU A 123 1.39 21.24 4.97
N PRO A 124 0.59 20.33 5.55
CA PRO A 124 0.85 19.85 6.90
C PRO A 124 2.28 19.31 7.02
N PRO A 125 2.95 19.51 8.17
CA PRO A 125 4.36 19.17 8.32
C PRO A 125 4.58 17.69 8.00
N THR A 126 5.50 17.44 7.07
CA THR A 126 5.84 16.10 6.58
C THR A 126 6.28 15.15 7.70
N GLU A 127 6.79 15.70 8.82
CA GLU A 127 7.12 14.98 10.04
C GLU A 127 5.94 14.22 10.67
N SER A 128 4.72 14.77 10.57
CA SER A 128 3.52 14.10 11.06
C SER A 128 3.17 12.87 10.23
N PHE A 129 3.38 12.94 8.91
CA PHE A 129 3.15 11.81 8.02
C PHE A 129 4.25 10.75 8.14
N THR A 130 5.52 11.15 8.28
CA THR A 130 6.61 10.19 8.47
C THR A 130 6.49 9.46 9.80
N SER A 131 6.07 10.14 10.87
CA SER A 131 5.79 9.50 12.16
C SER A 131 4.59 8.55 12.10
N LEU A 132 3.55 8.88 11.34
CA LEU A 132 2.42 7.97 11.10
C LEU A 132 2.84 6.72 10.33
N VAL A 133 3.65 6.88 9.28
CA VAL A 133 4.22 5.74 8.53
C VAL A 133 5.13 4.90 9.43
N ALA A 134 5.91 5.52 10.31
CA ALA A 134 6.76 4.80 11.26
C ALA A 134 5.97 3.97 12.28
N LEU A 135 4.70 4.33 12.58
CA LEU A 135 3.83 3.57 13.47
C LEU A 135 3.14 2.38 12.80
N SER A 136 3.06 2.35 11.45
CA SER A 136 2.46 1.25 10.68
C SER A 136 2.90 -0.16 11.09
N PRO A 137 4.20 -0.48 11.23
CA PRO A 137 4.63 -1.82 11.63
C PRO A 137 4.17 -2.19 13.05
N ARG A 138 4.11 -1.23 13.96
CA ARG A 138 3.64 -1.46 15.33
C ARG A 138 2.15 -1.76 15.37
N ILE A 139 1.35 -1.07 14.55
CA ILE A 139 -0.07 -1.34 14.39
C ILE A 139 -0.28 -2.75 13.83
N ALA A 140 0.49 -3.15 12.81
CA ALA A 140 0.40 -4.50 12.24
C ALA A 140 0.76 -5.60 13.26
N GLN A 141 1.78 -5.38 14.09
CA GLN A 141 2.12 -6.32 15.17
C GLN A 141 1.00 -6.44 16.20
N LEU A 142 0.41 -5.31 16.62
CA LEU A 142 -0.70 -5.32 17.57
C LEU A 142 -1.92 -6.04 17.02
N ASP A 143 -2.25 -5.84 15.74
CA ASP A 143 -3.38 -6.51 15.09
C ASP A 143 -3.21 -8.03 15.09
N GLN A 144 -2.00 -8.53 14.80
CA GLN A 144 -1.68 -9.95 14.90
C GLN A 144 -1.86 -10.49 16.33
N THR A 145 -1.41 -9.74 17.35
CA THR A 145 -1.61 -10.15 18.75
C THR A 145 -3.09 -10.13 19.14
N GLN A 146 -3.87 -9.17 18.64
CA GLN A 146 -5.30 -9.07 18.91
C GLN A 146 -6.06 -10.25 18.28
N LEU A 147 -5.69 -10.67 17.08
CA LEU A 147 -6.27 -11.86 16.45
C LEU A 147 -5.96 -13.13 17.24
N ALA A 148 -4.70 -13.31 17.69
CA ALA A 148 -4.32 -14.45 18.52
C ALA A 148 -5.11 -14.48 19.84
N GLN A 149 -5.22 -13.34 20.53
CA GLN A 149 -5.99 -13.22 21.76
C GLN A 149 -7.48 -13.49 21.53
N ALA A 150 -8.06 -13.02 20.42
CA ALA A 150 -9.46 -13.28 20.10
C ALA A 150 -9.73 -14.79 19.93
N HIS A 151 -8.81 -15.51 19.29
CA HIS A 151 -8.89 -16.97 19.19
C HIS A 151 -8.83 -17.64 20.56
N GLU A 152 -7.86 -17.28 21.40
CA GLU A 152 -7.71 -17.82 22.75
C GLU A 152 -8.94 -17.56 23.63
N ILE A 153 -9.47 -16.34 23.60
CA ILE A 153 -10.69 -15.96 24.32
C ILE A 153 -11.87 -16.81 23.84
N SER A 154 -12.01 -17.03 22.54
CA SER A 154 -13.09 -17.84 21.98
C SER A 154 -13.03 -19.29 22.48
N ASP A 155 -11.82 -19.84 22.59
CA ASP A 155 -11.63 -21.22 23.04
C ASP A 155 -11.77 -21.36 24.55
N LEU A 156 -11.29 -20.38 25.32
CA LEU A 156 -11.52 -20.31 26.76
C LEU A 156 -13.02 -20.22 27.06
N ARG A 157 -13.77 -19.41 26.31
CA ARG A 157 -15.24 -19.31 26.44
C ARG A 157 -15.94 -20.62 26.15
N LYS A 158 -15.50 -21.37 25.12
CA LYS A 158 -16.05 -22.71 24.84
C LYS A 158 -15.76 -23.69 25.98
N ARG A 159 -14.54 -23.69 26.51
CA ARG A 159 -14.13 -24.59 27.60
C ARG A 159 -14.84 -24.25 28.91
N SER A 160 -14.91 -22.98 29.27
CA SER A 160 -15.64 -22.54 30.46
C SER A 160 -17.13 -22.82 30.35
N GLY A 161 -17.73 -22.58 29.18
CA GLY A 161 -19.12 -22.95 28.90
C GLY A 161 -19.38 -24.44 29.12
N LYS A 162 -18.53 -25.32 28.60
CA LYS A 162 -18.63 -26.77 28.83
C LYS A 162 -18.50 -27.14 30.31
N ALA A 163 -17.56 -26.54 31.03
CA ALA A 163 -17.38 -26.81 32.46
C ALA A 163 -18.60 -26.38 33.28
N VAL A 164 -19.17 -25.20 32.99
CA VAL A 164 -20.38 -24.69 33.66
C VAL A 164 -21.59 -25.57 33.35
N LEU A 165 -21.79 -25.96 32.09
CA LEU A 165 -22.87 -26.88 31.71
C LEU A 165 -22.74 -28.22 32.43
N ARG A 166 -21.53 -28.79 32.46
CA ARG A 166 -21.29 -30.06 33.15
C ARG A 166 -21.54 -29.97 34.64
N TRP A 167 -21.07 -28.88 35.26
CA TRP A 167 -21.32 -28.61 36.67
C TRP A 167 -22.82 -28.50 36.95
N HIS A 168 -23.57 -27.76 36.13
CA HIS A 168 -25.01 -27.62 36.29
C HIS A 168 -25.75 -28.96 36.14
N GLU A 169 -25.41 -29.77 35.13
CA GLU A 169 -26.01 -31.08 34.90
C GLU A 169 -25.78 -32.05 36.07
N VAL A 170 -24.56 -32.09 36.61
CA VAL A 170 -24.18 -33.06 37.65
C VAL A 170 -24.58 -32.55 39.03
N MET A 171 -24.16 -31.34 39.38
CA MET A 171 -24.27 -30.84 40.75
C MET A 171 -25.65 -30.26 41.05
N VAL A 172 -26.29 -29.58 40.10
CA VAL A 172 -27.61 -28.96 40.33
C VAL A 172 -28.70 -29.95 39.97
N LEU A 173 -28.76 -30.38 38.70
CA LEU A 173 -29.83 -31.27 38.24
C LEU A 173 -29.67 -32.69 38.80
N GLY A 174 -28.44 -33.22 38.85
CA GLY A 174 -28.16 -34.54 39.41
C GLY A 174 -28.52 -34.64 40.89
N GLN A 175 -28.00 -33.74 41.73
CA GLN A 175 -28.38 -33.73 43.15
C GLN A 175 -29.86 -33.44 43.34
N GLY A 176 -30.46 -32.53 42.56
CA GLY A 176 -31.90 -32.25 42.64
C GLY A 176 -32.76 -33.50 42.42
N ARG A 177 -32.38 -34.38 41.48
CA ARG A 177 -33.04 -35.68 41.28
C ARG A 177 -32.86 -36.60 42.50
N CYS A 178 -31.64 -36.72 43.04
CA CYS A 178 -31.40 -37.54 44.22
C CYS A 178 -32.19 -37.04 45.44
N TRP A 179 -32.21 -35.73 45.67
CA TRP A 179 -33.00 -35.11 46.74
C TRP A 179 -34.49 -35.36 46.57
N ALA A 180 -35.03 -35.22 45.36
CA ALA A 180 -36.44 -35.49 45.08
C ALA A 180 -36.81 -36.97 45.30
N GLU A 181 -35.92 -37.90 44.94
CA GLU A 181 -36.11 -39.32 45.21
C GLU A 181 -36.11 -39.62 46.71
N TRP A 182 -35.15 -39.06 47.45
CA TRP A 182 -35.06 -39.23 48.90
C TRP A 182 -36.26 -38.63 49.61
N ASP A 183 -36.69 -37.42 49.24
CA ASP A 183 -37.90 -36.78 49.75
C ASP A 183 -39.15 -37.64 49.47
N SER A 184 -39.24 -38.26 48.29
CA SER A 184 -40.33 -39.17 47.95
C SER A 184 -40.34 -40.43 48.85
N ARG A 185 -39.17 -41.04 49.08
CA ARG A 185 -39.01 -42.20 49.97
C ARG A 185 -39.32 -41.87 51.42
N VAL A 186 -38.82 -40.73 51.92
CA VAL A 186 -39.11 -40.26 53.27
C VAL A 186 -40.61 -40.02 53.44
N ARG A 187 -41.26 -39.35 52.49
CA ARG A 187 -42.72 -39.17 52.51
C ARG A 187 -43.48 -40.49 52.50
N GLU A 188 -43.03 -41.49 51.75
CA GLU A 188 -43.65 -42.81 51.76
C GLU A 188 -43.53 -43.46 53.14
N SER A 189 -42.34 -43.46 53.73
CA SER A 189 -42.12 -43.97 55.09
C SER A 189 -42.91 -43.19 56.15
N GLU A 190 -43.02 -41.87 56.04
CA GLU A 190 -43.82 -41.04 56.95
C GLU A 190 -45.31 -41.41 56.87
N ARG A 191 -45.82 -41.67 55.65
CA ARG A 191 -47.21 -42.13 55.47
C ARG A 191 -47.42 -43.50 56.09
N GLU A 192 -46.47 -44.42 55.99
CA GLU A 192 -46.57 -45.74 56.61
C GLU A 192 -46.57 -45.65 58.13
N VAL A 193 -45.62 -44.89 58.71
CA VAL A 193 -45.57 -44.64 60.16
C VAL A 193 -46.88 -44.01 60.64
N ARG A 194 -47.37 -42.95 59.98
CA ARG A 194 -48.64 -42.31 60.34
C ARG A 194 -49.83 -43.26 60.26
N ARG A 195 -49.85 -44.22 59.31
CA ARG A 195 -50.91 -45.24 59.23
C ARG A 195 -50.86 -46.19 60.43
N GLU A 196 -49.67 -46.63 60.85
CA GLU A 196 -49.51 -47.48 62.03
C GLU A 196 -49.83 -46.74 63.32
N GLU A 197 -49.40 -45.49 63.47
CA GLU A 197 -49.77 -44.63 64.61
C GLU A 197 -51.28 -44.50 64.75
N ILE A 198 -52.00 -44.24 63.65
CA ILE A 198 -53.47 -44.17 63.65
C ILE A 198 -54.11 -45.51 64.05
N LYS A 199 -53.53 -46.65 63.66
CA LYS A 199 -54.04 -47.97 64.09
C LYS A 199 -53.85 -48.16 65.59
N ILE A 200 -52.65 -47.86 66.11
CA ILE A 200 -52.34 -47.95 67.54
C ILE A 200 -53.25 -47.02 68.35
N GLU A 201 -53.46 -45.77 67.92
CA GLU A 201 -54.38 -44.85 68.59
C GLU A 201 -55.82 -45.36 68.63
N ARG A 202 -56.29 -45.99 67.54
CA ARG A 202 -57.62 -46.63 67.50
C ARG A 202 -57.72 -47.84 68.42
N GLU A 203 -56.66 -48.63 68.53
CA GLU A 203 -56.59 -49.77 69.43
C GLU A 203 -56.49 -49.33 70.90
N SER A 204 -55.80 -48.22 71.20
CA SER A 204 -55.66 -47.68 72.56
C SER A 204 -56.82 -46.80 73.02
N GLY A 205 -57.51 -46.13 72.10
CA GLY A 205 -58.68 -45.27 72.36
C GLY A 205 -60.02 -46.01 72.28
N GLY A 206 -59.99 -47.31 71.96
CA GLY A 206 -61.15 -48.22 71.90
C GLY A 206 -61.35 -49.05 73.17
N ALA A 207 -60.91 -48.56 74.34
CA ALA A 207 -61.16 -49.12 75.66
C ALA A 207 -61.94 -48.14 76.55
#